data_AF-A0A3S4GU39-F1
#
_entry.id   AF-A0A3S4GU39-F1
#
_cell.length_a   1.000
_cell.length_b   1.000
_cell.length_c   1.000
_cell.angle_alpha   90.00
_cell.angle_beta   90.00
_cell.angle_gamma   90.00
#
_symmetry.space_group_name_H-M   'P 1'
#
loop_
_entity.id
_entity.type
_entity.pdbx_description
1 polymer ?
#
loop_
_entity_poly.entity_id
_entity_poly.type
_entity_poly.pdbx_seq_one_letter_code
_entity_poly.pdbx_strand_id
1 'polypeptide(L)'
;MKLHEMKQKRNIIAKDMRALHDKIGDTPWTDEQRTQWNAAKSELDALDERIAREEELRRQDQDYIHENEPEQRQQQNRDPSKPGSTG
;
A
#
# COMPACT_ATOMS: atom_id res chain seq x y z
N MET A 1 9.43 -2.80 -4.86
CA MET A 1 8.18 -2.49 -5.58
C MET A 1 7.50 -1.35 -4.86
N LYS A 2 6.91 -0.43 -5.62
CA LYS A 2 6.06 0.65 -5.10
C LYS A 2 4.71 0.08 -4.64
N LEU A 3 4.04 0.77 -3.72
CA LEU A 3 2.72 0.35 -3.19
C LEU A 3 1.70 0.03 -4.30
N HIS A 4 1.65 0.85 -5.34
CA HIS A 4 0.71 0.65 -6.45
C HIS A 4 1.00 -0.65 -7.23
N GLU A 5 2.28 -1.01 -7.39
CA GLU A 5 2.69 -2.25 -8.08
C GLU A 5 2.32 -3.47 -7.22
N MET A 6 2.51 -3.39 -5.91
CA MET A 6 2.12 -4.46 -4.98
C MET A 6 0.62 -4.69 -5.01
N LYS A 7 -0.18 -3.61 -4.97
CA LYS A 7 -1.64 -3.69 -5.11
C LYS A 7 -2.07 -4.29 -6.45
N GLN A 8 -1.43 -3.87 -7.55
CA GLN A 8 -1.71 -4.45 -8.87
C GLN A 8 -1.41 -5.95 -8.91
N LYS A 9 -0.24 -6.37 -8.43
CA LYS A 9 0.15 -7.77 -8.39
C LYS A 9 -0.80 -8.61 -7.54
N ARG A 10 -1.16 -8.12 -6.35
CA ARG A 10 -2.14 -8.75 -5.46
C ARG A 10 -3.49 -8.95 -6.13
N ASN A 11 -3.97 -7.95 -6.88
CA ASN A 11 -5.21 -8.05 -7.62
C ASN A 11 -5.15 -9.05 -8.79
N ILE A 12 -3.99 -9.18 -9.45
CA ILE A 12 -3.79 -10.20 -10.50
C ILE A 12 -3.88 -11.59 -9.88
N ILE A 13 -3.13 -11.86 -8.82
CA ILE A 13 -3.13 -13.16 -8.12
C ILE A 13 -4.53 -13.51 -7.62
N ALA A 14 -5.25 -12.56 -7.01
CA ALA A 14 -6.61 -12.77 -6.55
C ALA A 14 -7.57 -13.16 -7.69
N LYS A 15 -7.41 -12.54 -8.88
CA LYS A 15 -8.19 -12.88 -10.07
C LYS A 15 -7.84 -14.26 -10.59
N ASP A 16 -6.55 -14.60 -10.64
CA ASP A 16 -6.08 -15.90 -11.10
C ASP A 16 -6.56 -17.03 -10.18
N MET A 17 -6.53 -16.81 -8.85
CA MET A 17 -7.11 -17.72 -7.88
C MET A 17 -8.60 -17.92 -8.13
N ARG A 18 -9.39 -16.83 -8.25
CA ARG A 18 -10.82 -16.95 -8.56
C ARG A 18 -11.06 -17.69 -9.88
N ALA A 19 -10.30 -17.39 -10.93
CA ALA A 19 -10.40 -18.07 -12.22
C ALA A 19 -10.06 -19.56 -12.11
N LEU A 20 -9.05 -19.94 -11.32
CA LEU A 20 -8.71 -21.33 -11.05
C LEU A 20 -9.87 -22.04 -10.33
N HIS A 21 -10.43 -21.40 -9.29
CA HIS A 21 -11.57 -21.93 -8.54
C HIS A 21 -12.80 -22.11 -9.42
N ASP A 22 -13.15 -21.10 -10.22
CA ASP A 22 -14.30 -21.13 -11.13
C ASP A 22 -14.11 -22.17 -12.24
N LYS A 23 -12.88 -22.34 -12.74
CA LYS A 23 -12.54 -23.36 -13.74
C LYS A 23 -12.68 -24.79 -13.21
N ILE A 24 -12.37 -25.02 -11.93
CA ILE A 24 -12.49 -26.34 -11.29
C ILE A 24 -13.95 -26.62 -10.91
N GLY A 25 -14.68 -25.61 -10.42
CA GLY A 25 -16.06 -25.76 -9.97
C GLY A 25 -16.19 -26.73 -8.81
N ASP A 26 -17.23 -27.57 -8.85
CA ASP A 26 -17.51 -28.57 -7.80
C ASP A 26 -16.66 -29.85 -7.94
N THR A 27 -15.71 -29.89 -8.89
CA THR A 27 -14.84 -31.06 -9.04
C THR A 27 -13.79 -31.12 -7.93
N PRO A 28 -13.40 -32.33 -7.47
CA PRO A 28 -12.35 -32.47 -6.49
C PRO A 28 -11.03 -31.99 -7.08
N TRP A 29 -10.35 -31.15 -6.32
CA TRP A 29 -9.09 -30.54 -6.73
C TRP A 29 -7.98 -31.58 -6.82
N THR A 30 -7.16 -31.48 -7.86
CA THR A 30 -5.92 -32.26 -7.97
C THR A 30 -4.85 -31.72 -7.02
N ASP A 31 -3.85 -32.55 -6.70
CA ASP A 31 -2.73 -32.13 -5.86
C ASP A 31 -1.93 -30.97 -6.48
N GLU A 32 -1.82 -30.95 -7.81
CA GLU A 32 -1.18 -29.85 -8.53
C GLU A 32 -1.98 -28.54 -8.38
N GLN A 33 -3.30 -28.59 -8.53
CA GLN A 33 -4.17 -27.42 -8.36
C GLN A 33 -4.14 -26.90 -6.92
N ARG A 34 -4.15 -27.80 -5.94
CA ARG A 34 -4.00 -27.45 -4.52
C ARG A 34 -2.66 -26.78 -4.26
N THR A 35 -1.59 -27.31 -4.84
CA THR A 35 -0.24 -26.75 -4.70
C THR A 35 -0.16 -25.35 -5.31
N GLN A 36 -0.69 -25.16 -6.53
CA GLN A 36 -0.74 -23.84 -7.18
C GLN A 36 -1.55 -22.83 -6.37
N TRP A 37 -2.70 -23.24 -5.83
CA TRP A 37 -3.51 -22.38 -4.98
C TRP A 37 -2.84 -22.03 -3.65
N ASN A 38 -2.21 -22.99 -2.98
CA ASN A 38 -1.49 -22.73 -1.74
C ASN A 38 -0.31 -21.77 -1.97
N ALA A 39 0.40 -21.91 -3.09
CA ALA A 39 1.46 -20.99 -3.49
C ALA A 39 0.90 -19.57 -3.75
N ALA A 40 -0.15 -19.47 -4.55
CA ALA A 40 -0.82 -18.20 -4.86
C ALA A 40 -1.37 -17.53 -3.60
N LYS A 41 -1.98 -18.30 -2.69
CA LYS A 41 -2.49 -17.82 -1.41
C LYS A 41 -1.35 -17.27 -0.54
N SER A 42 -0.25 -18.02 -0.39
CA SER A 42 0.91 -17.57 0.39
C SER A 42 1.51 -16.29 -0.18
N GLU A 43 1.55 -16.15 -1.51
CA GLU A 43 2.03 -14.94 -2.15
C GLU A 43 1.07 -13.75 -1.93
N LEU A 44 -0.23 -14.00 -1.98
CA LEU A 44 -1.26 -13.01 -1.71
C LEU A 44 -1.18 -12.50 -0.26
N ASP A 45 -1.05 -13.41 0.70
CA ASP A 45 -0.91 -13.07 2.12
C ASP A 45 0.36 -12.22 2.36
N ALA A 46 1.49 -12.62 1.77
CA ALA A 46 2.74 -11.86 1.87
C ALA A 46 2.66 -10.46 1.21
N LEU A 47 1.88 -10.32 0.13
CA LEU A 47 1.63 -9.01 -0.48
C LEU A 47 0.72 -8.16 0.38
N ASP A 48 -0.34 -8.72 0.95
CA ASP A 48 -1.28 -8.01 1.82
C ASP A 48 -0.58 -7.47 3.07
N GLU A 49 0.30 -8.25 3.71
CA GLU A 49 1.12 -7.78 4.84
C GLU A 49 2.05 -6.61 4.47
N ARG A 50 2.71 -6.69 3.31
CA ARG A 50 3.60 -5.63 2.84
C ARG A 50 2.83 -4.37 2.47
N ILE A 51 1.66 -4.52 1.85
CA ILE A 51 0.77 -3.39 1.53
C ILE A 51 0.33 -2.70 2.81
N ALA A 52 -0.17 -3.46 3.80
CA ALA A 52 -0.63 -2.89 5.06
C ALA A 52 0.48 -2.13 5.80
N ARG A 53 1.70 -2.68 5.83
CA ARG A 53 2.85 -2.01 6.44
C ARG A 53 3.20 -0.69 5.75
N GLU A 54 3.22 -0.69 4.41
CA GLU A 54 3.56 0.50 3.63
C GLU A 54 2.47 1.58 3.68
N GLU A 55 1.20 1.17 3.79
CA GLU A 55 0.09 2.10 4.02
C GLU A 55 0.18 2.74 5.40
N GLU A 56 0.48 1.96 6.44
CA GLU A 56 0.65 2.45 7.79
C GLU A 56 1.83 3.44 7.88
N LEU A 57 2.98 3.12 7.26
CA LEU A 57 4.12 4.04 7.20
C LEU A 57 3.74 5.38 6.55
N ARG A 58 3.01 5.35 5.43
CA ARG A 58 2.56 6.58 4.76
C ARG A 58 1.57 7.38 5.58
N ARG A 59 0.71 6.69 6.32
CA ARG A 59 -0.23 7.34 7.24
C ARG A 59 0.53 8.03 8.37
N GLN A 60 1.49 7.35 8.98
CA GLN A 60 2.36 7.93 10.01
C GLN A 60 3.14 9.14 9.50
N ASP A 61 3.69 9.05 8.28
CA ASP A 61 4.37 10.18 7.63
C ASP A 61 3.43 11.38 7.42
N GLN A 62 2.17 11.13 7.01
CA GLN A 62 1.17 12.19 6.86
C GLN A 62 0.77 12.80 8.21
N ASP A 63 0.54 11.98 9.23
CA ASP A 63 0.19 12.42 10.57
C ASP A 63 1.33 13.28 11.16
N TYR A 64 2.60 12.86 10.99
CA TYR A 64 3.77 13.64 11.42
C TYR A 64 3.87 15.00 10.72
N ILE A 65 3.58 15.08 9.42
CA ILE A 65 3.55 16.36 8.69
C ILE A 65 2.41 17.23 9.22
N HIS A 66 1.21 16.68 9.35
CA HIS A 66 0.02 17.43 9.78
C HIS A 66 0.13 17.94 11.23
N GLU A 67 0.73 17.14 12.13
CA GLU A 67 1.02 17.55 13.51
C GLU A 67 2.08 18.65 13.60
N ASN A 68 3.07 18.66 12.69
CA ASN A 68 4.14 19.67 12.68
C ASN A 68 3.85 20.92 11.81
N GLU A 69 2.79 20.92 11.00
CA GLU A 69 2.40 22.07 10.17
C GLU A 69 2.07 23.36 10.96
N PRO A 70 1.35 23.35 12.10
CA PRO A 70 1.06 24.58 12.83
C PRO A 70 2.33 25.23 13.43
N GLU A 71 3.35 24.46 13.78
CA GLU A 71 4.62 24.99 14.32
C GLU A 71 5.56 25.51 13.24
N GLN A 72 5.59 24.91 12.04
CA GLN A 72 6.44 25.39 10.94
C GLN A 72 5.93 26.68 10.30
N ARG A 73 4.60 26.89 10.17
CA ARG A 73 4.06 28.16 9.65
C ARG A 73 4.38 29.34 10.57
N GLN A 74 4.38 29.14 11.89
CA GLN A 74 4.74 30.20 12.84
C GLN A 74 6.24 30.50 12.85
N GLN A 75 7.10 29.50 12.62
CA GLN A 75 8.55 29.73 12.53
C GLN A 75 8.95 30.42 11.21
N GLN A 76 8.30 30.11 10.09
CA GLN A 76 8.56 30.80 8.82
C GLN A 76 8.05 32.25 8.82
N ASN A 77 7.04 32.59 9.64
CA ASN A 77 6.56 33.96 9.83
C ASN A 77 7.36 34.75 10.89
N ARG A 78 8.40 34.13 11.48
CA ARG A 78 9.30 34.73 12.48
C ARG A 78 10.71 34.97 11.95
N ASP A 79 10.95 34.80 10.65
CA ASP A 79 12.19 35.27 10.02
C ASP A 79 12.08 36.80 9.78
N PRO A 80 12.81 37.65 10.50
CA PRO A 80 12.77 39.10 10.33
C PRO A 80 13.66 39.57 9.15
N SER A 81 14.22 38.66 8.35
CA SER A 81 15.23 38.98 7.34
C SER A 81 14.64 39.21 5.95
N LYS A 82 13.70 40.15 5.81
CA LYS A 82 13.45 40.79 4.51
C LYS A 82 13.08 42.27 4.69
N PRO A 83 14.00 43.22 4.44
CA PRO A 83 13.62 44.62 4.31
C PRO A 83 13.03 44.79 2.90
N GLY A 84 11.71 44.85 2.81
CA GLY A 84 10.98 45.10 1.57
C GLY A 84 10.22 46.41 1.68
N SER A 85 10.84 47.49 1.20
CA SER A 85 10.25 48.81 0.93
C SER A 85 8.84 48.72 0.33
N THR A 86 7.91 49.55 0.80
CA THR A 86 7.16 50.57 0.02
C THR A 86 5.96 51.10 0.82
N GLY A 87 5.81 52.43 0.85
CA GLY A 87 4.67 53.15 1.41
C GLY A 87 5.08 54.48 2.03
#